data_AF-A0ABD5DWH4-F1
#
_entry.id   AF-A0ABD5DWH4-F1
#
_cell.length_a   1.000
_cell.length_b   1.000
_cell.length_c   1.000
_cell.angle_alpha   90.00
_cell.angle_beta   90.00
_cell.angle_gamma   90.00
#
_symmetry.space_group_name_H-M   'P 1'
#
loop_
_entity.id
_entity.type
_entity.pdbx_description
1 polymer ?
#
loop_
_entity_poly.entity_id
_entity_poly.type
_entity_poly.pdbx_seq_one_letter_code
_entity_poly.pdbx_strand_id
1 'polypeptide(L)'
;VFMITSLETIGDITATSDVSEQPVSGPLYMKRLKGGVLANGLNSFVSAVFNTFPNSCFGQNNGVIQLTGVASRYVGFVVALM
;
A
#
# COMPACT_ATOMS: atom_id res chain seq x y z
N VAL A 1 -11.75 -13.26 -0.37
CA VAL A 1 -10.99 -12.22 0.36
C VAL A 1 -9.74 -11.78 -0.40
N PHE A 2 -8.76 -12.65 -0.68
CA PHE A 2 -7.50 -12.25 -1.35
C PHE A 2 -7.63 -11.56 -2.72
N MET A 3 -8.61 -11.93 -3.55
CA MET A 3 -8.87 -11.19 -4.79
C MET A 3 -9.36 -9.76 -4.52
N ILE A 4 -10.20 -9.59 -3.51
CA ILE A 4 -10.75 -8.28 -3.13
C ILE A 4 -9.62 -7.41 -2.57
N THR A 5 -8.81 -7.94 -1.65
CA THR A 5 -7.69 -7.18 -1.06
C THR A 5 -6.61 -6.86 -2.09
N SER A 6 -6.45 -7.68 -3.12
CA SER A 6 -5.56 -7.36 -4.25
C SER A 6 -6.09 -6.20 -5.08
N LEU A 7 -7.40 -6.16 -5.37
CA LEU A 7 -8.03 -5.04 -6.08
C LEU A 7 -7.99 -3.75 -5.25
N GLU A 8 -8.25 -3.85 -3.95
CA GLU A 8 -8.11 -2.75 -2.98
C GLU A 8 -6.68 -2.21 -2.95
N THR A 9 -5.67 -3.08 -2.87
CA THR A 9 -4.24 -2.71 -2.92
C THR A 9 -3.91 -1.94 -4.21
N ILE A 10 -4.46 -2.36 -5.35
CA ILE A 10 -4.26 -1.65 -6.62
C ILE A 10 -4.88 -0.25 -6.56
N GLY A 11 -6.12 -0.13 -6.09
CA GLY A 11 -6.80 1.14 -5.91
C GLY A 11 -6.05 2.09 -4.97
N ASP A 12 -5.64 1.59 -3.81
CA ASP A 12 -4.91 2.36 -2.81
C ASP A 12 -3.56 2.83 -3.30
N ILE A 13 -2.76 1.99 -3.97
CA ILE A 13 -1.46 2.39 -4.54
C ILE A 13 -1.64 3.43 -5.65
N THR A 14 -2.73 3.32 -6.42
CA THR A 14 -3.06 4.29 -7.46
C THR A 14 -3.41 5.64 -6.84
N ALA A 15 -4.25 5.65 -5.81
CA ALA A 15 -4.59 6.85 -5.05
C ALA A 15 -3.35 7.43 -4.36
N THR A 16 -2.50 6.61 -3.74
CA THR A 16 -1.22 7.06 -3.16
C THR A 16 -0.34 7.70 -4.22
N SER A 17 -0.29 7.13 -5.43
CA SER A 17 0.51 7.68 -6.53
C SER A 17 -0.02 9.05 -6.96
N ASP A 18 -1.34 9.22 -7.03
CA ASP A 18 -1.97 10.50 -7.35
C ASP A 18 -1.69 11.57 -6.28
N VAL A 19 -1.95 11.28 -5.00
CA VAL A 19 -1.75 12.26 -3.91
C VAL A 19 -0.27 12.53 -3.58
N SER A 20 0.66 11.72 -4.10
CA SER A 20 2.11 11.92 -3.95
C SER A 20 2.80 12.45 -5.21
N GLU A 21 2.02 12.91 -6.20
CA GLU A 21 2.49 13.46 -7.47
C GLU A 21 3.42 12.49 -8.22
N GLN A 22 3.07 11.20 -8.16
CA GLN A 22 3.79 10.13 -8.79
C GLN A 22 3.07 9.63 -10.06
N PRO A 23 3.80 8.98 -11.00
CA PRO A 23 3.16 8.46 -12.21
C PRO A 23 2.08 7.41 -11.91
N VAL A 24 0.89 7.60 -12.48
CA VAL A 24 -0.24 6.66 -12.48
C VAL A 24 -0.32 5.80 -13.74
N SER A 25 0.69 5.90 -14.60
CA SER A 25 0.81 5.11 -15.83
C SER A 25 2.28 4.80 -16.14
N GLY A 26 2.49 3.86 -17.07
CA GLY A 26 3.82 3.48 -17.52
C GLY A 26 4.53 2.42 -16.65
N PRO A 27 5.80 2.12 -16.96
CA PRO A 27 6.51 0.98 -16.37
C PRO A 27 6.75 1.10 -14.85
N LEU A 28 7.00 2.32 -14.36
CA LEU A 28 7.24 2.57 -12.93
C LEU A 28 5.97 2.32 -12.10
N TYR A 29 4.83 2.83 -12.55
CA TYR A 29 3.53 2.57 -11.95
C TYR A 29 3.22 1.07 -11.90
N MET A 30 3.40 0.37 -13.03
CA MET A 30 3.14 -1.06 -13.10
C MET A 30 4.07 -1.88 -12.19
N LYS A 31 5.33 -1.45 -12.03
CA LYS A 31 6.27 -2.05 -11.06
C LYS A 31 5.79 -1.86 -9.63
N ARG A 32 5.25 -0.69 -9.27
CA ARG A 32 4.68 -0.41 -7.94
C ARG A 32 3.44 -1.25 -7.67
N LEU A 33 2.52 -1.36 -8.63
CA LEU A 33 1.34 -2.21 -8.49
C LEU A 33 1.72 -3.67 -8.26
N LYS A 34 2.58 -4.23 -9.13
CA LYS A 34 3.03 -5.63 -8.99
C LYS A 34 3.75 -5.87 -7.66
N GLY A 35 4.63 -4.95 -7.28
CA GLY A 35 5.36 -5.04 -6.02
C GLY A 35 4.43 -4.94 -4.80
N GLY A 36 3.44 -4.05 -4.84
CA GLY A 36 2.49 -3.86 -3.75
C GLY A 36 1.52 -5.03 -3.59
N VAL A 37 0.99 -5.57 -4.69
CA VAL A 37 0.13 -6.78 -4.64
C VAL A 37 0.93 -7.99 -4.12
N LEU A 38 2.18 -8.15 -4.56
CA LEU A 38 3.06 -9.20 -4.04
C LEU A 38 3.35 -9.02 -2.55
N ALA A 39 3.65 -7.79 -2.12
CA ALA A 39 3.88 -7.48 -0.71
C ALA A 39 2.64 -7.74 0.16
N ASN A 40 1.44 -7.44 -0.35
CA ASN A 40 0.18 -7.74 0.33
C ASN A 40 0.00 -9.25 0.57
N GLY A 41 0.21 -10.06 -0.47
CA GLY A 41 0.14 -11.52 -0.37
C GLY A 41 1.20 -12.09 0.59
N LEU A 42 2.43 -11.61 0.50
CA LEU A 42 3.52 -12.05 1.37
C LEU A 42 3.26 -11.67 2.84
N ASN A 43 2.80 -10.44 3.09
CA ASN A 43 2.48 -9.99 4.45
C ASN A 43 1.34 -10.82 5.05
N SER A 44 0.31 -11.13 4.26
CA SER A 44 -0.78 -12.01 4.68
C SER A 44 -0.32 -13.44 4.94
N PHE A 45 0.65 -13.96 4.17
CA PHE A 45 1.26 -15.26 4.43
C PHE A 45 2.02 -15.27 5.77
N VAL A 46 2.89 -14.29 6.01
CA VAL A 46 3.62 -14.15 7.28
C VAL A 46 2.64 -13.99 8.45
N SER A 47 1.59 -13.20 8.26
CA SER A 47 0.50 -13.01 9.21
C SER A 47 -0.16 -14.34 9.60
N ALA A 48 -0.48 -15.19 8.61
CA ALA A 48 -1.06 -16.50 8.86
C ALA A 48 -0.13 -17.42 9.68
N VAL A 49 1.19 -17.36 9.45
CA VAL A 49 2.19 -18.11 10.24
C VAL A 49 2.14 -17.71 11.72
N PHE A 50 1.88 -16.44 12.02
CA PHE A 50 1.74 -15.93 13.39
C PHE A 50 0.29 -15.94 13.90
N ASN A 51 -0.62 -16.71 13.29
CA ASN A 51 -2.03 -16.82 13.66
C ASN A 51 -2.81 -15.48 13.65
N THR A 52 -2.42 -14.52 12.82
CA THR A 52 -3.22 -13.31 12.59
C THR A 52 -3.98 -13.36 11.27
N PHE A 53 -4.94 -12.46 11.12
CA PHE A 53 -5.82 -12.39 9.96
C PHE A 53 -5.08 -11.89 8.71
N PRO A 54 -5.61 -12.16 7.51
CA PRO A 54 -5.13 -11.54 6.27
C PRO A 54 -5.18 -10.02 6.37
N ASN A 55 -4.12 -9.36 5.90
CA ASN A 55 -4.01 -7.91 5.90
C ASN A 55 -4.24 -7.34 4.48
N SER A 56 -4.46 -6.03 4.37
CA SER A 56 -4.59 -5.29 3.12
C SER A 56 -3.98 -3.89 3.24
N CYS A 57 -3.94 -3.14 2.14
CA CYS A 57 -3.59 -1.72 2.17
C CYS A 57 -4.67 -0.90 2.92
N PHE A 58 -4.23 0.19 3.54
CA PHE A 58 -5.07 1.03 4.39
C PHE A 58 -5.25 2.40 3.72
N GLY A 59 -6.33 2.59 2.98
CA GLY A 59 -6.57 3.80 2.17
C GLY A 59 -6.61 5.12 2.96
N GLN A 60 -6.77 5.09 4.29
CA GLN A 60 -6.76 6.29 5.13
C GLN A 60 -5.42 7.05 5.08
N ASN A 61 -4.32 6.36 4.77
CA ASN A 61 -3.01 7.00 4.62
C ASN A 61 -2.99 8.08 3.53
N ASN A 62 -3.77 7.89 2.46
CA ASN A 62 -3.90 8.84 1.36
C ASN A 62 -4.54 10.14 1.82
N GLY A 63 -5.52 10.07 2.71
CA GLY A 63 -6.12 11.26 3.33
C GLY A 63 -5.12 12.06 4.17
N VAL A 64 -4.27 11.38 4.94
CA VAL A 64 -3.21 12.04 5.72
C VAL A 64 -2.17 12.69 4.79
N ILE A 65 -1.74 12.00 3.73
CA ILE A 65 -0.80 12.55 2.75
C ILE A 65 -1.42 13.77 2.06
N GLN A 66 -2.68 13.70 1.62
CA GLN A 66 -3.35 14.81 0.96
C GLN A 66 -3.49 16.05 1.86
N LEU A 67 -3.72 15.87 3.16
CA LEU A 67 -3.83 16.98 4.11
C LEU A 67 -2.47 17.57 4.51
N THR A 68 -1.42 16.76 4.55
CA THR A 68 -0.08 17.18 5.03
C THR A 68 0.88 17.55 3.91
N GLY A 69 0.65 17.07 2.69
CA GLY A 69 1.61 17.14 1.58
C GLY A 69 2.84 16.25 1.76
N VAL A 70 2.87 15.35 2.76
CA VAL A 70 4.06 14.55 3.10
C VAL A 70 3.88 13.09 2.75
N ALA A 71 4.44 12.67 1.60
CA ALA A 71 4.47 11.27 1.14
C ALA A 71 5.81 10.55 1.45
N SER A 72 6.43 10.85 2.60
CA SER A 72 7.78 10.35 2.93
C SER A 72 7.77 8.92 3.45
N ARG A 73 8.64 8.07 2.90
CA ARG A 73 8.84 6.67 3.36
C ARG A 73 9.34 6.60 4.81
N TYR A 74 10.06 7.62 5.27
CA TYR A 74 10.56 7.69 6.64
C TYR A 74 9.43 7.75 7.66
N VAL A 75 8.35 8.49 7.35
CA VAL A 75 7.16 8.55 8.20
C VAL A 75 6.54 7.16 8.33
N GLY A 76 6.41 6.44 7.21
CA GLY A 76 5.91 5.06 7.21
C GLY A 76 6.75 4.10 8.05
N PHE A 77 8.08 4.20 7.99
CA PHE A 77 8.96 3.36 8.81
C PHE A 77 8.86 3.65 10.30
N VAL A 78 8.72 4.92 10.69
CA VAL A 78 8.52 5.30 12.09
C VAL A 78 7.19 4.74 12.60
N VAL A 79 6.10 4.90 11.84
CA VAL A 79 4.77 4.37 12.22
C VAL A 79 4.78 2.85 12.35
N ALA A 80 5.54 2.12 11.53
CA ALA A 80 5.63 0.67 11.61
C ALA A 80 6.40 0.14 12.84
N LEU A 81 7.23 0.98 13.47
CA LEU A 81 8.04 0.63 14.65
C LEU A 81 7.36 1.00 15.97
N MET A 82 6.39 1.91 15.94
CA MET A 82 5.63 2.36 17.10
C MET A 82 4.53 1.36 17.46
#